data_AF-E4X0U1-F1
#
_entry.id   AF-E4X0U1-F1
#
_cell.length_a   1.000
_cell.length_b   1.000
_cell.length_c   1.000
_cell.angle_alpha   90.00
_cell.angle_beta   90.00
_cell.angle_gamma   90.00
#
_symmetry.space_group_name_H-M   'P 1'
#
loop_
_entity.id
_entity.type
_entity.pdbx_description
1 polymer ?
#
loop_
_entity_poly.entity_id
_entity_poly.type
_entity_poly.pdbx_seq_one_letter_code
_entity_poly.pdbx_strand_id
1 'polypeptide(L)'
;MSRVVFRTLLQLSVCAPPECIFRFVIGTAQLSGNVIPDVTSGDMLQLPKLKDSYHALTQKVGLSLEWIDKKVDTEFVLKADEDTFVNLRKLIDVLEQYGPDLYMGYFSGRARVKKTGAWAEPKWNICDYYLPNARGGGYVLGRNAVSFIARNIESLTIWNNEDVSVGGWLGPLPLNRVHMVEFDTEASSRGCSNRYIVTHKQTPEMIKEKWKNLLHDGKICSREFQKKPGYAYDWNVPPSQCCNPEENIP
;
A
#
# COMPACT_ATOMS: atom_id res chain seq x y z
N MET A 1 -7.94 5.64 -14.62
CA MET A 1 -6.71 4.91 -14.29
C MET A 1 -7.02 3.50 -13.79
N SER A 2 -7.96 3.34 -12.85
CA SER A 2 -8.45 2.05 -12.32
C SER A 2 -8.63 0.91 -13.35
N ARG A 3 -9.34 1.14 -14.47
CA ARG A 3 -9.56 0.10 -15.50
C ARG A 3 -8.27 -0.40 -16.18
N VAL A 4 -7.23 0.43 -16.26
CA VAL A 4 -5.93 0.03 -16.85
C VAL A 4 -5.21 -0.91 -15.89
N VAL A 5 -5.11 -0.55 -14.60
CA VAL A 5 -4.45 -1.39 -13.58
C VAL A 5 -5.09 -2.78 -13.51
N PHE A 6 -6.42 -2.83 -13.41
CA PHE A 6 -7.17 -4.09 -13.31
C PHE A 6 -7.07 -4.95 -14.58
N ARG A 7 -7.27 -4.36 -15.76
CA ARG A 7 -7.18 -5.12 -17.02
C ARG A 7 -5.77 -5.68 -17.25
N THR A 8 -4.73 -4.95 -16.86
CA THR A 8 -3.36 -5.42 -17.08
C THR A 8 -2.94 -6.49 -16.05
N LEU A 9 -3.44 -6.42 -14.81
CA LEU A 9 -3.26 -7.48 -13.80
C LEU A 9 -3.96 -8.78 -14.20
N LEU A 10 -5.21 -8.69 -14.66
CA LEU A 10 -6.00 -9.85 -15.10
C LEU A 10 -5.46 -10.51 -16.38
N GLN A 11 -4.78 -9.74 -17.24
CA GLN A 11 -4.22 -10.25 -18.50
C GLN A 11 -3.11 -11.29 -18.32
N LEU A 12 -2.45 -11.32 -17.16
CA LEU A 12 -1.30 -12.20 -16.98
C LEU A 12 -1.63 -13.64 -16.62
N SER A 13 -2.88 -13.94 -16.21
CA SER A 13 -3.22 -15.27 -15.67
C SER A 13 -2.29 -15.73 -14.53
N VAL A 14 -1.51 -14.82 -13.93
CA VAL A 14 -0.50 -15.12 -12.90
C VAL A 14 -1.15 -15.52 -11.59
N CYS A 15 -2.33 -14.96 -11.32
CA CYS A 15 -3.16 -15.34 -10.20
C CYS A 15 -4.61 -14.96 -10.52
N ALA A 16 -5.54 -15.86 -10.24
CA ALA A 16 -6.97 -15.66 -10.46
C ALA A 16 -7.74 -16.08 -9.21
N PRO A 17 -9.02 -15.70 -9.08
CA PRO A 17 -9.84 -16.23 -8.00
C PRO A 17 -9.89 -17.78 -8.04
N PRO A 18 -9.83 -18.47 -6.89
CA PRO A 18 -9.90 -17.92 -5.53
C PRO A 18 -8.55 -17.46 -4.95
N GLU A 19 -7.43 -17.74 -5.59
CA GLU A 19 -6.07 -17.49 -5.08
C GLU A 19 -5.76 -15.99 -4.91
N CYS A 20 -6.25 -15.16 -5.83
CA CYS A 20 -6.19 -13.71 -5.71
C CYS A 20 -7.53 -13.05 -5.96
N ILE A 21 -7.85 -12.06 -5.13
CA ILE A 21 -9.05 -11.25 -5.25
C ILE A 21 -8.63 -9.79 -5.35
N PHE A 22 -8.97 -9.16 -6.47
CA PHE A 22 -8.70 -7.74 -6.70
C PHE A 22 -9.95 -6.92 -6.44
N ARG A 23 -9.82 -5.83 -5.67
CA ARG A 23 -10.92 -4.90 -5.38
C ARG A 23 -10.48 -3.46 -5.54
N PHE A 24 -11.19 -2.70 -6.37
CA PHE A 24 -11.09 -1.25 -6.38
C PHE A 24 -12.08 -0.72 -5.35
N VAL A 25 -11.57 -0.04 -4.33
CA VAL A 25 -12.41 0.47 -3.24
C VAL A 25 -12.88 1.88 -3.56
N ILE A 26 -14.16 2.16 -3.36
CA ILE A 26 -14.74 3.51 -3.51
C ILE A 26 -15.78 3.80 -2.41
N GLY A 27 -15.76 5.01 -1.86
CA GLY A 27 -16.83 5.52 -1.00
C GLY A 27 -18.02 6.01 -1.82
N THR A 28 -19.23 5.54 -1.49
CA THR A 28 -20.42 5.80 -2.32
C THR A 28 -21.53 6.57 -1.60
N ALA A 29 -21.29 7.07 -0.38
CA ALA A 29 -22.32 7.74 0.44
C ALA A 29 -22.98 8.98 -0.23
N GLN A 30 -22.34 9.58 -1.24
CA GLN A 30 -22.87 10.75 -1.97
C GLN A 30 -23.21 10.45 -3.44
N LEU A 31 -23.01 9.22 -3.91
CA LEU A 31 -23.33 8.86 -5.29
C LEU A 31 -24.81 8.46 -5.37
N SER A 32 -25.64 9.30 -6.00
CA SER A 32 -27.02 8.95 -6.32
C SER A 32 -27.06 8.01 -7.54
N GLY A 33 -28.10 7.17 -7.61
CA GLY A 33 -28.18 5.89 -8.35
C GLY A 33 -27.89 5.83 -9.85
N ASN A 34 -27.42 6.91 -10.49
CA ASN A 34 -27.04 6.95 -11.92
C ASN A 34 -25.58 7.36 -12.16
N VAL A 35 -24.82 7.78 -11.14
CA VAL A 35 -23.41 8.23 -11.27
C VAL A 35 -22.41 7.15 -10.86
N ILE A 36 -22.86 5.93 -10.60
CA ILE A 36 -21.94 4.84 -10.27
C ILE A 36 -21.41 4.27 -11.60
N PRO A 37 -20.16 4.60 -12.03
CA PRO A 37 -19.66 4.20 -13.34
C PRO A 37 -19.56 2.68 -13.43
N ASP A 38 -20.51 2.04 -14.12
CA ASP A 38 -20.58 0.61 -14.41
C ASP A 38 -19.91 -0.27 -13.33
N VAL A 39 -20.52 -0.21 -12.15
CA VAL A 39 -20.07 -0.85 -10.91
C VAL A 39 -20.58 -2.29 -10.80
N THR A 40 -20.98 -2.85 -11.94
CA THR A 40 -21.46 -4.23 -12.05
C THR A 40 -20.31 -5.23 -12.15
N SER A 41 -19.06 -4.77 -12.33
CA SER A 41 -17.89 -5.64 -12.26
C SER A 41 -17.68 -6.11 -10.83
N GLY A 42 -17.55 -7.43 -10.62
CA GLY A 42 -17.22 -8.04 -9.33
C GLY A 42 -15.91 -7.56 -8.68
N ASP A 43 -15.16 -6.71 -9.38
CA ASP A 43 -13.88 -6.13 -8.98
C ASP A 43 -14.01 -4.82 -8.18
N MET A 44 -15.22 -4.31 -7.91
CA MET A 44 -15.40 -3.08 -7.13
C MET A 44 -15.95 -3.34 -5.72
N LEU A 45 -15.32 -2.75 -4.71
CA LEU A 45 -15.83 -2.71 -3.33
C LEU A 45 -16.40 -1.32 -3.04
N GLN A 46 -17.71 -1.26 -2.89
CA GLN A 46 -18.42 -0.03 -2.52
C GLN A 46 -18.55 0.10 -1.01
N LEU A 47 -18.21 1.26 -0.48
CA LEU A 47 -18.36 1.62 0.93
C LEU A 47 -19.50 2.65 1.07
N PRO A 48 -20.76 2.20 1.26
CA PRO A 48 -21.94 3.08 1.23
C PRO A 48 -22.01 4.09 2.37
N LYS A 49 -21.27 3.85 3.46
CA LYS A 49 -21.19 4.75 4.61
C LYS A 49 -20.09 5.81 4.49
N LEU A 50 -19.26 5.74 3.44
CA LEU A 50 -18.10 6.61 3.27
C LEU A 50 -18.33 7.64 2.16
N LYS A 51 -18.11 8.91 2.47
CA LYS A 51 -17.93 9.97 1.47
C LYS A 51 -16.48 9.97 0.99
N ASP A 52 -16.25 9.58 -0.27
CA ASP A 52 -14.89 9.49 -0.81
C ASP A 52 -14.25 10.88 -0.93
N SER A 53 -13.06 11.01 -0.37
CA SER A 53 -12.22 12.20 -0.43
C SER A 53 -10.82 11.85 0.06
N TYR A 54 -9.84 12.70 -0.26
CA TYR A 54 -8.47 12.51 0.21
C TYR A 54 -8.38 12.42 1.75
N HIS A 55 -9.14 13.24 2.49
CA HIS A 55 -9.16 13.20 3.96
C HIS A 55 -9.90 12.00 4.55
N ALA A 56 -10.65 11.26 3.73
CA ALA A 56 -11.37 10.06 4.13
C ALA A 56 -10.58 8.77 3.87
N LEU A 57 -9.34 8.85 3.35
CA LEU A 57 -8.53 7.68 2.99
C LEU A 57 -8.28 6.74 4.18
N THR A 58 -7.99 7.27 5.37
CA THR A 58 -7.79 6.45 6.57
C THR A 58 -9.05 5.64 6.92
N GLN A 59 -10.23 6.28 6.87
CA GLN A 59 -11.50 5.59 7.09
C GLN A 59 -11.80 4.58 5.97
N LYS A 60 -11.45 4.93 4.73
CA LYS A 60 -11.58 4.05 3.57
C LYS A 60 -10.80 2.75 3.76
N VAL A 61 -9.53 2.83 4.18
CA VAL A 61 -8.72 1.65 4.46
C VAL A 61 -9.31 0.84 5.61
N GLY A 62 -9.67 1.48 6.73
CA GLY A 62 -10.29 0.79 7.87
C GLY A 62 -11.55 0.01 7.49
N LEU A 63 -12.49 0.63 6.76
CA LEU A 63 -13.72 -0.02 6.29
C LEU A 63 -13.46 -1.11 5.24
N SER A 64 -12.41 -0.95 4.43
CA SER A 64 -11.99 -1.99 3.47
C SER A 64 -11.49 -3.23 4.20
N LEU A 65 -10.63 -3.05 5.21
CA LEU A 65 -10.12 -4.13 6.04
C LEU A 65 -11.24 -4.80 6.84
N GLU A 66 -12.23 -4.03 7.33
CA GLU A 66 -13.43 -4.60 7.96
C GLU A 66 -14.21 -5.52 7.01
N TRP A 67 -14.42 -5.10 5.77
CA TRP A 67 -15.08 -5.93 4.77
C TRP A 67 -14.27 -7.18 4.44
N ILE A 68 -12.95 -7.05 4.26
CA ILE A 68 -12.04 -8.16 3.96
C ILE A 68 -12.08 -9.19 5.09
N ASP A 69 -11.94 -8.78 6.36
CA ASP A 69 -11.96 -9.70 7.51
C ASP A 69 -13.27 -10.51 7.58
N LYS A 70 -14.40 -9.89 7.23
CA LYS A 70 -15.73 -10.51 7.30
C LYS A 70 -16.08 -11.38 6.08
N LYS A 71 -15.52 -11.10 4.91
CA LYS A 71 -16.02 -11.64 3.62
C LYS A 71 -14.99 -12.40 2.80
N VAL A 72 -13.71 -12.27 3.12
CA VAL A 72 -12.63 -12.87 2.35
C VAL A 72 -11.78 -13.72 3.29
N ASP A 73 -11.61 -14.99 2.92
CA ASP A 73 -10.58 -15.83 3.50
C ASP A 73 -9.27 -15.54 2.75
N THR A 74 -8.35 -14.84 3.40
CA THR A 74 -7.06 -14.44 2.82
C THR A 74 -6.01 -14.37 3.90
N GLU A 75 -4.79 -14.75 3.54
CA GLU A 75 -3.62 -14.68 4.41
C GLU A 75 -2.93 -13.31 4.37
N PHE A 76 -2.94 -12.66 3.20
CA PHE A 76 -2.30 -11.37 2.97
C PHE A 76 -3.22 -10.39 2.26
N VAL A 77 -3.02 -9.10 2.53
CA VAL A 77 -3.68 -7.99 1.84
C VAL A 77 -2.61 -7.00 1.41
N LEU A 78 -2.46 -6.83 0.09
CA LEU A 78 -1.74 -5.69 -0.46
C LEU A 78 -2.69 -4.51 -0.58
N LYS A 79 -2.37 -3.41 0.11
CA LYS A 79 -2.93 -2.09 -0.23
C LYS A 79 -1.98 -1.42 -1.22
N ALA A 80 -2.54 -0.83 -2.28
CA ALA A 80 -1.80 -0.07 -3.27
C ALA A 80 -2.64 1.13 -3.75
N ASP A 81 -1.96 2.22 -4.09
CA ASP A 81 -2.61 3.39 -4.70
C ASP A 81 -2.93 3.14 -6.19
N GLU A 82 -3.84 3.92 -6.78
CA GLU A 82 -4.29 3.68 -8.17
C GLU A 82 -3.22 3.94 -9.25
N ASP A 83 -2.15 4.63 -8.86
CA ASP A 83 -0.97 5.00 -9.65
C ASP A 83 0.26 4.18 -9.22
N THR A 84 0.02 2.94 -8.78
CA THR A 84 1.05 1.99 -8.36
C THR A 84 1.11 0.79 -9.31
N PHE A 85 2.32 0.45 -9.74
CA PHE A 85 2.62 -0.79 -10.44
C PHE A 85 2.97 -1.89 -9.43
N VAL A 86 2.53 -3.13 -9.68
CA VAL A 86 2.83 -4.30 -8.85
C VAL A 86 3.28 -5.45 -9.74
N ASN A 87 4.50 -5.94 -9.54
CA ASN A 87 4.95 -7.21 -10.09
C ASN A 87 4.39 -8.36 -9.25
N LEU A 88 3.19 -8.81 -9.62
CA LEU A 88 2.42 -9.76 -8.83
C LEU A 88 3.15 -11.11 -8.65
N ARG A 89 3.84 -11.61 -9.68
CA ARG A 89 4.58 -12.87 -9.60
C ARG A 89 5.64 -12.81 -8.50
N LYS A 90 6.49 -11.77 -8.53
CA LYS A 90 7.52 -11.57 -7.50
C LYS A 90 6.93 -11.36 -6.12
N LEU A 91 5.80 -10.67 -6.02
CA LEU A 91 5.14 -10.47 -4.74
C LEU A 91 4.70 -11.81 -4.13
N ILE A 92 4.05 -12.68 -4.92
CA ILE A 92 3.61 -14.00 -4.46
C ILE A 92 4.83 -14.83 -4.02
N ASP A 93 5.87 -14.93 -4.85
CA ASP A 93 7.09 -15.69 -4.53
C ASP A 93 7.76 -15.20 -3.21
N VAL A 94 7.66 -13.91 -2.89
CA VAL A 94 8.15 -13.34 -1.63
C VAL A 94 7.23 -13.69 -0.46
N LEU A 95 5.91 -13.61 -0.64
CA LEU A 95 4.94 -13.82 0.44
C LEU A 95 4.89 -15.26 0.94
N GLU A 96 5.26 -16.25 0.11
CA GLU A 96 5.39 -17.67 0.50
C GLU A 96 6.34 -17.91 1.69
N GLN A 97 7.20 -16.94 2.02
CA GLN A 97 8.19 -17.04 3.09
C GLN A 97 7.70 -16.44 4.42
N TYR A 98 6.49 -15.87 4.45
CA TYR A 98 5.95 -15.17 5.61
C TYR A 98 4.67 -15.80 6.11
N GLY A 99 4.23 -15.37 7.30
CA GLY A 99 2.98 -15.83 7.92
C GLY A 99 2.04 -14.68 8.27
N PRO A 100 0.96 -14.95 9.02
CA PRO A 100 -0.16 -14.03 9.21
C PRO A 100 0.14 -12.77 10.03
N ASP A 101 1.27 -12.71 10.74
CA ASP A 101 1.71 -11.56 11.53
C ASP A 101 2.55 -10.53 10.75
N LEU A 102 2.41 -10.49 9.42
CA LEU A 102 3.22 -9.64 8.54
C LEU A 102 2.77 -8.17 8.53
N TYR A 103 3.72 -7.25 8.58
CA TYR A 103 3.56 -5.88 8.09
C TYR A 103 4.78 -5.51 7.25
N MET A 104 4.62 -5.48 5.93
CA MET A 104 5.71 -5.39 4.97
C MET A 104 5.55 -4.16 4.07
N GLY A 105 6.67 -3.50 3.78
CA GLY A 105 6.73 -2.42 2.81
C GLY A 105 7.99 -1.58 2.99
N TYR A 106 8.00 -0.37 2.42
CA TYR A 106 9.13 0.54 2.61
C TYR A 106 8.94 1.36 3.88
N PHE A 107 9.49 0.89 4.99
CA PHE A 107 9.31 1.53 6.30
C PHE A 107 10.11 2.81 6.46
N SER A 108 9.58 3.78 7.22
CA SER A 108 10.33 4.91 7.76
C SER A 108 9.92 5.19 9.21
N GLY A 109 10.92 5.49 10.05
CA GLY A 109 10.71 5.96 11.43
C GLY A 109 11.16 7.41 11.71
N ARG A 110 11.85 8.05 10.75
CA ARG A 110 12.51 9.35 10.97
C ARG A 110 11.68 10.59 10.69
N ALA A 111 10.41 10.42 10.31
CA ALA A 111 9.55 11.52 9.91
C ALA A 111 8.97 12.23 11.14
N ARG A 112 9.28 13.53 11.29
CA ARG A 112 8.61 14.39 12.27
C ARG A 112 7.16 14.65 11.87
N VAL A 113 6.33 14.82 12.89
CA VAL A 113 4.91 15.11 12.70
C VAL A 113 4.74 16.45 12.00
N LYS A 114 4.05 16.47 10.87
CA LYS A 114 3.71 17.70 10.17
C LYS A 114 2.54 18.37 10.86
N LYS A 115 2.71 19.63 11.27
CA LYS A 115 1.65 20.42 11.95
C LYS A 115 0.86 21.33 10.99
N THR A 116 1.36 21.54 9.76
CA THR A 116 0.75 22.42 8.75
C THR A 116 0.86 21.81 7.33
N GLY A 117 0.08 22.36 6.40
CA GLY A 117 0.04 21.93 5.00
C GLY A 117 -0.89 20.76 4.72
N ALA A 118 -0.90 20.27 3.47
CA ALA A 118 -1.82 19.23 3.00
C ALA A 118 -1.68 17.88 3.76
N TRP A 119 -0.53 17.65 4.37
CA TRP A 119 -0.16 16.41 5.07
C TRP A 119 -0.15 16.58 6.59
N ALA A 120 -0.77 17.64 7.11
CA ALA A 120 -0.78 17.95 8.54
C ALA A 120 -1.53 16.89 9.36
N GLU A 121 -0.99 16.59 10.54
CA GLU A 121 -1.58 15.72 11.55
C GLU A 121 -1.82 16.48 12.87
N PRO A 122 -2.79 17.39 12.91
CA PRO A 122 -3.06 18.17 14.11
C PRO A 122 -3.57 17.30 15.27
N LYS A 123 -4.21 16.17 14.98
CA LYS A 123 -4.72 15.22 15.98
C LYS A 123 -3.65 14.28 16.54
N TRP A 124 -2.45 14.27 15.96
CA TRP A 124 -1.36 13.42 16.45
C TRP A 124 -0.75 14.02 17.72
N ASN A 125 -0.89 13.28 18.83
CA ASN A 125 -0.51 13.70 20.18
C ASN A 125 0.28 12.63 20.96
N ILE A 126 0.73 11.56 20.32
CA ILE A 126 1.40 10.44 21.01
C ILE A 126 2.94 10.52 20.97
N CYS A 127 3.52 11.29 20.05
CA CYS A 127 4.98 11.46 19.91
C CYS A 127 5.31 12.68 19.01
N ASP A 128 6.55 13.15 19.01
CA ASP A 128 7.05 14.19 18.10
C ASP A 128 7.38 13.67 16.69
N TYR A 129 7.54 12.34 16.58
CA TYR A 129 7.74 11.61 15.34
C TYR A 129 6.53 10.72 15.06
N TYR A 130 6.28 10.41 13.80
CA TYR A 130 5.38 9.32 13.47
C TYR A 130 5.99 7.99 13.91
N LEU A 131 5.17 7.07 14.42
CA LEU A 131 5.60 5.70 14.65
C LEU A 131 6.03 5.05 13.32
N PRO A 132 6.92 4.03 13.33
CA PRO A 132 7.35 3.34 12.12
C PRO A 132 6.16 2.91 11.25
N ASN A 133 6.14 3.40 10.00
CA ASN A 133 5.10 3.10 9.03
C ASN A 133 5.71 2.75 7.68
N ALA A 134 5.07 1.83 6.96
CA ALA A 134 5.34 1.59 5.55
C ALA A 134 4.75 2.72 4.70
N ARG A 135 5.52 3.25 3.74
CA ARG A 135 5.10 4.40 2.91
C ARG A 135 3.89 4.08 2.03
N GLY A 136 2.98 5.06 1.93
CA GLY A 136 1.62 4.86 1.44
C GLY A 136 1.40 4.39 0.01
N GLY A 137 2.38 4.47 -0.90
CA GLY A 137 2.20 3.99 -2.28
C GLY A 137 1.82 2.50 -2.37
N GLY A 138 2.27 1.71 -1.40
CA GLY A 138 1.79 0.35 -1.21
C GLY A 138 2.51 -0.39 -0.08
N TYR A 139 1.79 -1.30 0.56
CA TYR A 139 2.28 -2.13 1.66
C TYR A 139 1.41 -3.40 1.81
N VAL A 140 1.96 -4.44 2.43
CA VAL A 140 1.26 -5.70 2.71
C VAL A 140 0.99 -5.85 4.20
N LEU A 141 -0.23 -6.30 4.52
CA LEU A 141 -0.65 -6.72 5.85
C LEU A 141 -0.97 -8.21 5.84
N GLY A 142 -0.46 -8.94 6.83
CA GLY A 142 -0.89 -10.29 7.13
C GLY A 142 -2.24 -10.32 7.84
N ARG A 143 -2.91 -11.48 7.83
CA ARG A 143 -4.26 -11.66 8.34
C ARG A 143 -4.46 -11.14 9.77
N ASN A 144 -3.50 -11.31 10.66
CA ASN A 144 -3.65 -10.88 12.06
C ASN A 144 -3.65 -9.34 12.19
N ALA A 145 -2.83 -8.64 11.40
CA ALA A 145 -2.86 -7.17 11.33
C ALA A 145 -4.19 -6.67 10.74
N VAL A 146 -4.69 -7.33 9.69
CA VAL A 146 -5.99 -7.02 9.08
C VAL A 146 -7.11 -7.20 10.09
N SER A 147 -7.21 -8.36 10.74
CA SER A 147 -8.25 -8.67 11.73
C SER A 147 -8.19 -7.72 12.93
N PHE A 148 -6.99 -7.32 13.38
CA PHE A 148 -6.86 -6.36 14.47
C PHE A 148 -7.46 -5.01 14.09
N ILE A 149 -7.06 -4.43 12.95
CA ILE A 149 -7.60 -3.13 12.51
C ILE A 149 -9.10 -3.23 12.28
N ALA A 150 -9.55 -4.25 11.55
CA ALA A 150 -10.95 -4.49 11.22
C ALA A 150 -11.87 -4.52 12.44
N ARG A 151 -11.46 -5.22 13.50
CA ARG A 151 -12.26 -5.42 14.72
C ARG A 151 -12.21 -4.23 15.67
N ASN A 152 -11.22 -3.35 15.54
CA ASN A 152 -11.01 -2.23 16.45
C ASN A 152 -11.18 -0.86 15.79
N ILE A 153 -11.51 -0.79 14.49
CA ILE A 153 -11.50 0.46 13.72
C ILE A 153 -12.36 1.58 14.34
N GLU A 154 -13.46 1.23 15.01
CA GLU A 154 -14.33 2.20 15.69
C GLU A 154 -13.70 2.80 16.97
N SER A 155 -12.74 2.08 17.59
CA SER A 155 -12.01 2.51 18.78
C SER A 155 -10.64 3.13 18.46
N LEU A 156 -10.12 2.92 17.25
CA LEU A 156 -8.83 3.44 16.82
C LEU A 156 -8.94 4.93 16.46
N THR A 157 -7.92 5.71 16.85
CA THR A 157 -7.85 7.13 16.46
C THR A 157 -7.63 7.25 14.96
N ILE A 158 -8.52 7.97 14.27
CA ILE A 158 -8.37 8.26 12.85
C ILE A 158 -7.49 9.52 12.67
N TRP A 159 -6.26 9.31 12.20
CA TRP A 159 -5.38 10.37 11.73
C TRP A 159 -5.58 10.60 10.22
N ASN A 160 -5.12 11.74 9.70
CA ASN A 160 -5.41 12.20 8.35
C ASN A 160 -4.71 11.37 7.25
N ASN A 161 -3.48 10.94 7.52
CA ASN A 161 -2.64 10.15 6.63
C ASN A 161 -2.82 8.68 6.98
N GLU A 162 -3.21 7.91 5.99
CA GLU A 162 -3.59 6.51 6.14
C GLU A 162 -2.40 5.63 6.54
N ASP A 163 -1.25 5.79 5.88
CA ASP A 163 -0.02 5.06 6.17
C ASP A 163 0.51 5.31 7.59
N VAL A 164 0.51 6.58 8.01
CA VAL A 164 0.80 6.98 9.40
C VAL A 164 -0.18 6.33 10.36
N SER A 165 -1.46 6.25 10.00
CA SER A 165 -2.48 5.66 10.86
C SER A 165 -2.28 4.17 11.05
N VAL A 166 -2.04 3.43 9.97
CA VAL A 166 -1.75 1.99 10.02
C VAL A 166 -0.50 1.71 10.85
N GLY A 167 0.59 2.47 10.64
CA GLY A 167 1.79 2.35 11.47
C GLY A 167 1.53 2.67 12.95
N GLY A 168 0.69 3.67 13.23
CA GLY A 168 0.25 4.03 14.58
C GLY A 168 -0.53 2.92 15.27
N TRP A 169 -1.54 2.36 14.59
CA TRP A 169 -2.40 1.32 15.13
C TRP A 169 -1.66 0.00 15.37
N LEU A 170 -0.75 -0.36 14.46
CA LEU A 170 -0.01 -1.61 14.52
C LEU A 170 1.29 -1.49 15.34
N GLY A 171 1.71 -0.29 15.71
CA GLY A 171 2.96 -0.02 16.45
C GLY A 171 3.14 -0.87 17.72
N PRO A 172 2.12 -1.01 18.58
CA PRO A 172 2.23 -1.80 19.81
C PRO A 172 2.19 -3.33 19.61
N LEU A 173 1.85 -3.82 18.42
CA LEU A 173 1.63 -5.25 18.19
C LEU A 173 2.93 -6.01 17.91
N PRO A 174 3.03 -7.29 18.30
CA PRO A 174 4.19 -8.15 18.05
C PRO A 174 4.19 -8.70 16.61
N LEU A 175 4.12 -7.81 15.61
CA LEU A 175 4.15 -8.17 14.19
C LEU A 175 5.58 -8.34 13.66
N ASN A 176 5.72 -9.22 12.66
CA ASN A 176 6.90 -9.30 11.81
C ASN A 176 6.92 -8.10 10.85
N ARG A 177 7.75 -7.09 11.17
CA ARG A 177 7.90 -5.89 10.35
C ARG A 177 9.03 -6.07 9.38
N VAL A 178 8.72 -5.99 8.09
CA VAL A 178 9.68 -6.26 7.01
C VAL A 178 9.86 -5.01 6.17
N HIS A 179 11.03 -4.39 6.28
CA HIS A 179 11.44 -3.33 5.38
C HIS A 179 11.94 -3.94 4.06
N MET A 180 11.32 -3.55 2.95
CA MET A 180 11.70 -4.02 1.61
C MET A 180 12.09 -2.86 0.72
N VAL A 181 13.35 -2.84 0.28
CA VAL A 181 13.86 -1.82 -0.64
C VAL A 181 13.23 -1.96 -2.04
N GLU A 182 12.70 -3.14 -2.37
CA GLU A 182 11.97 -3.44 -3.59
C GLU A 182 10.58 -2.76 -3.66
N PHE A 183 10.13 -2.14 -2.57
CA PHE A 183 8.92 -1.31 -2.53
C PHE A 183 9.30 0.15 -2.75
N ASP A 184 9.31 0.61 -3.99
CA ASP A 184 9.48 2.03 -4.34
C ASP A 184 8.15 2.78 -4.13
N THR A 185 7.78 3.02 -2.86
CA THR A 185 6.43 3.48 -2.48
C THR A 185 6.38 4.86 -1.84
N GLU A 186 7.47 5.62 -1.94
CA GLU A 186 7.51 7.01 -1.51
C GLU A 186 6.72 7.93 -2.47
N ALA A 187 6.44 9.17 -2.03
CA ALA A 187 5.71 10.16 -2.84
C ALA A 187 6.37 10.47 -4.19
N SER A 188 7.70 10.29 -4.28
CA SER A 188 8.47 10.33 -5.52
C SER A 188 9.24 9.03 -5.68
N SER A 189 9.17 8.45 -6.88
CA SER A 189 9.89 7.23 -7.24
C SER A 189 11.41 7.43 -7.17
N ARG A 190 12.12 6.41 -6.69
CA ARG A 190 13.58 6.32 -6.71
C ARG A 190 14.16 5.99 -8.08
N GLY A 191 13.34 5.65 -9.06
CA GLY A 191 13.76 5.43 -10.44
C GLY A 191 13.13 4.18 -11.04
N CYS A 192 13.91 3.43 -11.81
CA CYS A 192 13.47 2.14 -12.32
C CYS A 192 14.55 1.10 -12.02
N SER A 193 14.20 0.09 -11.20
CA SER A 193 14.98 -1.13 -11.07
C SER A 193 14.12 -2.35 -11.40
N ASN A 194 14.72 -3.33 -12.09
CA ASN A 194 14.13 -4.65 -12.33
C ASN A 194 13.94 -5.44 -11.04
N ARG A 195 14.57 -5.03 -9.94
CA ARG A 195 14.34 -5.60 -8.61
C ARG A 195 12.98 -5.21 -8.01
N TYR A 196 12.42 -4.06 -8.41
CA TYR A 196 11.20 -3.56 -7.78
C TYR A 196 10.02 -4.51 -7.94
N ILE A 197 9.27 -4.64 -6.84
CA ILE A 197 8.04 -5.41 -6.73
C ILE A 197 6.85 -4.45 -6.76
N VAL A 198 6.93 -3.35 -6.01
CA VAL A 198 5.91 -2.30 -5.99
C VAL A 198 6.57 -0.99 -6.39
N THR A 199 5.97 -0.24 -7.31
CA THR A 199 6.52 1.04 -7.78
C THR A 199 5.44 2.11 -7.85
N HIS A 200 5.65 3.20 -7.14
CA HIS A 200 4.85 4.41 -7.08
C HIS A 200 5.79 5.63 -7.19
N LYS A 201 5.40 6.74 -7.79
CA LYS A 201 4.15 7.04 -8.50
C LYS A 201 4.31 6.78 -10.01
N GLN A 202 3.30 6.20 -10.64
CA GLN A 202 3.33 5.80 -12.05
C GLN A 202 2.16 6.39 -12.82
N THR A 203 2.40 6.88 -14.04
CA THR A 203 1.30 7.21 -14.95
C THR A 203 0.72 5.94 -15.58
N PRO A 204 -0.49 5.98 -16.17
CA PRO A 204 -1.05 4.84 -16.89
C PRO A 204 -0.13 4.30 -17.99
N GLU A 205 0.59 5.19 -18.67
CA GLU A 205 1.53 4.85 -19.75
C GLU A 205 2.73 4.09 -19.17
N MET A 206 3.30 4.57 -18.05
CA MET A 206 4.39 3.88 -17.35
C MET A 206 3.97 2.48 -16.89
N ILE A 207 2.77 2.34 -16.33
CA ILE A 207 2.23 1.04 -15.89
C ILE A 207 2.09 0.09 -17.09
N LYS A 208 1.53 0.57 -18.22
CA LYS A 208 1.40 -0.22 -19.45
C LYS A 208 2.76 -0.63 -20.02
N GLU A 209 3.74 0.28 -20.04
CA GLU A 209 5.09 0.00 -20.50
C GLU A 209 5.76 -1.08 -19.65
N LYS A 210 5.71 -0.93 -18.31
CA LYS A 210 6.25 -1.93 -17.37
C LYS A 210 5.64 -3.30 -17.59
N TRP A 211 4.32 -3.40 -17.79
CA TRP A 211 3.67 -4.67 -18.07
C TRP A 211 4.06 -5.25 -19.42
N LYS A 212 4.13 -4.43 -20.47
CA LYS A 212 4.59 -4.85 -21.80
C LYS A 212 6.00 -5.43 -21.72
N ASN A 213 6.91 -4.72 -21.05
CA ASN A 213 8.29 -5.17 -20.88
C ASN A 213 8.35 -6.45 -20.03
N LEU A 214 7.54 -6.55 -18.97
CA LEU A 214 7.56 -7.73 -18.11
C LEU A 214 7.08 -8.97 -18.86
N LEU A 215 6.08 -8.82 -19.73
CA LEU A 215 5.58 -9.89 -20.59
C LEU A 215 6.56 -10.33 -21.67
N HIS A 216 7.29 -9.38 -22.27
CA HIS A 216 8.18 -9.66 -23.40
C HIS A 216 9.58 -10.08 -22.96
N ASP A 217 10.14 -9.37 -21.98
CA ASP A 217 11.55 -9.46 -21.59
C ASP A 217 11.76 -10.04 -20.18
N GLY A 218 10.68 -10.29 -19.42
CA GLY A 218 10.77 -10.67 -18.00
C GLY A 218 11.28 -9.55 -17.09
N LYS A 219 11.34 -8.30 -17.59
CA LYS A 219 11.91 -7.13 -16.92
C LYS A 219 10.93 -5.97 -16.93
N ILE A 220 10.90 -5.15 -15.88
CA ILE A 220 9.96 -4.01 -15.84
C ILE A 220 10.56 -2.74 -16.45
N CYS A 221 11.89 -2.63 -16.50
CA CYS A 221 12.59 -1.44 -16.96
C CYS A 221 13.20 -1.66 -18.34
N SER A 222 12.89 -0.78 -19.30
CA SER A 222 13.60 -0.68 -20.59
C SER A 222 15.10 -0.39 -20.36
N ARG A 223 15.38 0.45 -19.37
CA ARG A 223 16.72 0.72 -18.83
C ARG A 223 16.60 1.03 -17.34
N GLU A 224 17.47 0.46 -16.52
CA GLU A 224 17.53 0.78 -15.09
C GLU A 224 18.22 2.13 -14.87
N PHE A 225 17.70 2.89 -13.91
CA PHE A 225 18.26 4.16 -13.49
C PHE A 225 17.78 4.50 -12.07
N GLN A 226 18.59 5.29 -11.37
CA GLN A 226 18.31 5.76 -10.02
C GLN A 226 18.23 7.29 -10.03
N LYS A 227 17.18 7.83 -9.42
CA LYS A 227 16.92 9.28 -9.28
C LYS A 227 17.34 9.80 -7.92
N LYS A 228 17.28 8.96 -6.90
CA LYS A 228 17.68 9.26 -5.52
C LYS A 228 18.01 7.95 -4.80
N PRO A 229 18.85 7.98 -3.75
CA PRO A 229 19.17 6.80 -2.96
C PRO A 229 17.97 6.27 -2.19
N GLY A 230 17.90 4.95 -2.04
CA GLY A 230 17.10 4.26 -1.04
C GLY A 230 17.81 4.18 0.31
N TYR A 231 17.29 3.38 1.22
CA TYR A 231 17.91 3.08 2.51
C TYR A 231 17.48 1.71 3.00
N ALA A 232 18.30 1.07 3.85
CA ALA A 232 17.86 -0.03 4.69
C ALA A 232 17.24 0.53 5.98
N TYR A 233 16.33 -0.23 6.59
CA TYR A 233 15.81 0.12 7.92
C TYR A 233 16.60 -0.64 8.97
N ASP A 234 17.34 0.08 9.81
CA ASP A 234 18.01 -0.51 10.97
C ASP A 234 17.05 -0.60 12.17
N TRP A 235 16.67 -1.82 12.51
CA TRP A 235 15.77 -2.12 13.64
C TRP A 235 16.46 -2.08 15.00
N ASN A 236 17.80 -1.96 15.05
CA ASN A 236 18.56 -1.94 16.30
C ASN A 236 18.76 -0.53 16.87
N VAL A 237 18.34 0.50 16.14
CA VAL A 237 18.42 1.90 16.55
C VAL A 237 17.02 2.48 16.77
N PRO A 238 16.89 3.61 17.48
CA PRO A 238 15.61 4.30 17.58
C PRO A 238 15.04 4.63 16.18
N PRO A 239 13.71 4.61 15.99
CA PRO A 239 13.08 4.92 14.70
C PRO A 239 13.56 6.22 14.04
N SER A 240 13.94 7.22 14.84
CA SER A 240 14.47 8.50 14.34
C SER A 240 15.82 8.37 13.61
N GLN A 241 16.54 7.26 13.78
CA GLN A 241 17.88 6.99 13.24
C GLN A 241 17.92 5.82 12.25
N CYS A 242 16.79 5.15 12.00
CA CYS A 242 16.72 3.88 11.24
C CYS A 242 17.20 3.93 9.79
N CYS A 243 17.07 5.09 9.13
CA CYS A 243 16.77 5.14 7.71
C CYS A 243 17.66 6.15 6.98
N ASN A 244 18.97 5.93 7.05
CA ASN A 244 19.98 6.78 6.42
C ASN A 244 20.12 6.43 4.94
N PRO A 245 20.05 7.41 4.01
CA PRO A 245 20.19 7.12 2.58
C PRO A 245 21.53 6.47 2.21
N GLU A 246 21.48 5.50 1.31
CA GLU A 246 22.64 4.75 0.81
C GLU A 246 22.61 4.70 -0.72
N GLU A 247 23.69 5.15 -1.39
CA GLU A 247 23.77 5.24 -2.85
C GLU A 247 23.55 3.88 -3.55
N ASN A 248 23.98 2.78 -2.94
CA ASN A 248 23.89 1.45 -3.53
C ASN A 248 22.52 0.78 -3.36
N ILE A 249 21.59 1.42 -2.66
CA ILE A 249 20.22 0.92 -2.49
C ILE A 249 19.34 1.62 -3.54
N PRO A 250 18.74 0.85 -4.47
CA PRO A 250 17.92 1.42 -5.53
C PRO A 250 16.73 2.21 -4.97
#